data_AF-A0A0S8C0V5-F1
#
_entry.id   AF-A0A0S8C0V5-F1
#
_cell.length_a   1.000
_cell.length_b   1.000
_cell.length_c   1.000
_cell.angle_alpha   90.00
_cell.angle_beta   90.00
_cell.angle_gamma   90.00
#
_symmetry.space_group_name_H-M   'P 1'
#
loop_
_entity.id
_entity.type
_entity.pdbx_description
1 polymer ?
#
loop_
_entity_poly.entity_id
_entity_poly.type
_entity_poly.pdbx_seq_one_letter_code
_entity_poly.pdbx_strand_id
1 'polypeptide(L)'
;RVEKLKRLSQSSNQHEAALAAMRLKNFDVEVARAPRSEPVAEEASTSEDNPNLNKIVEILDEVPIVPYETMDEIEVGQTEDKPKVNWDELHFALIKKAQSIGADALIHIQLKGTADQKVLGATALKYLTPKEVFEIQQATALDEAEKAYHQAQKERRDEDTAPGIG
;
A
#
# COMPACT_ATOMS: atom_id res chain seq x y z
N ARG A 1 17.78 -42.38 -11.29
CA ARG A 1 16.74 -42.02 -10.27
C ARG A 1 15.55 -42.99 -10.31
N VAL A 2 14.98 -43.29 -11.48
CA VAL A 2 13.84 -44.23 -11.66
C VAL A 2 14.16 -45.67 -11.21
N GLU A 3 15.34 -46.20 -11.53
CA GLU A 3 15.73 -47.56 -11.10
C GLU A 3 15.79 -47.74 -9.57
N LYS A 4 16.20 -46.70 -8.84
CA LYS A 4 16.22 -46.70 -7.38
C LYS A 4 14.80 -46.77 -6.81
N LEU A 5 13.86 -46.04 -7.41
CA LEU A 5 12.44 -46.08 -7.03
C LEU A 5 11.79 -47.43 -7.38
N LYS A 6 12.18 -48.08 -8.49
CA LYS A 6 11.73 -49.45 -8.81
C LYS A 6 12.19 -50.46 -7.76
N ARG A 7 13.44 -50.37 -7.29
CA ARG A 7 13.94 -51.25 -6.21
C ARG A 7 13.23 -50.99 -4.88
N LEU A 8 12.94 -49.73 -4.55
CA LEU A 8 12.21 -49.37 -3.33
C LEU A 8 10.74 -49.77 -3.36
N SER A 9 10.10 -49.74 -4.53
CA SER A 9 8.73 -50.24 -4.75
C SER A 9 8.59 -51.75 -4.51
N GLN A 10 9.70 -52.50 -4.53
CA GLN A 10 9.74 -53.94 -4.26
C GLN A 10 10.32 -54.24 -2.86
N SER A 11 10.57 -53.22 -2.04
CA SER A 11 11.15 -53.41 -0.71
C SER A 11 10.13 -53.91 0.31
N SER A 12 10.63 -54.61 1.34
CA SER A 12 9.82 -55.23 2.42
C SER A 12 9.03 -54.21 3.26
N ASN A 13 9.35 -52.91 3.14
CA ASN A 13 8.67 -51.85 3.86
C ASN A 13 7.46 -51.34 3.06
N GLN A 14 6.26 -51.76 3.44
CA GLN A 14 5.01 -51.47 2.72
C GLN A 14 4.75 -49.97 2.54
N HIS A 15 5.08 -49.15 3.54
CA HIS A 15 4.83 -47.70 3.48
C HIS A 15 5.77 -47.00 2.49
N GLU A 16 7.05 -47.40 2.49
CA GLU A 16 8.05 -46.87 1.58
C GLU A 16 7.86 -47.37 0.14
N ALA A 17 7.44 -48.63 -0.02
CA ALA A 17 7.10 -49.22 -1.29
C ALA A 17 5.87 -48.54 -1.95
N ALA A 18 4.83 -48.23 -1.17
CA ALA A 18 3.65 -47.53 -1.65
C ALA A 18 3.99 -46.10 -2.12
N LEU A 19 4.77 -45.36 -1.34
CA LEU A 19 5.22 -44.01 -1.73
C LEU A 19 6.12 -44.04 -2.96
N ALA A 20 7.00 -45.04 -3.07
CA ALA A 20 7.86 -45.21 -4.24
C ALA A 20 7.04 -45.57 -5.50
N ALA A 21 6.04 -46.45 -5.37
CA ALA A 21 5.15 -46.82 -6.47
C ALA A 21 4.30 -45.65 -6.97
N MET A 22 3.74 -44.82 -6.06
CA MET A 22 3.01 -43.60 -6.42
C MET A 22 3.91 -42.61 -7.17
N ARG A 23 5.15 -42.42 -6.70
CA ARG A 23 6.14 -41.56 -7.38
C ARG A 23 6.54 -42.10 -8.73
N LEU A 24 6.59 -43.43 -8.92
CA LEU A 24 6.89 -44.03 -10.22
C LEU A 24 5.73 -43.89 -11.21
N LYS A 25 4.49 -44.01 -10.72
CA LYS A 25 3.27 -43.85 -11.53
C LYS A 25 3.08 -42.41 -12.01
N ASN A 26 3.50 -41.44 -11.20
CA ASN A 26 3.44 -40.01 -11.53
C ASN A 26 4.73 -39.50 -12.22
N PHE A 27 5.69 -40.37 -12.51
CA PHE A 27 6.94 -39.98 -13.17
C PHE A 27 6.75 -39.98 -14.68
N ASP A 28 6.56 -38.80 -15.26
CA ASP A 28 6.49 -38.59 -16.70
C ASP A 28 7.90 -38.43 -17.29
N VAL A 29 8.25 -39.34 -18.21
CA VAL A 29 9.56 -39.38 -18.86
C VAL A 29 9.71 -38.23 -19.87
N GLU A 30 8.60 -37.73 -20.43
CA GLU A 30 8.64 -36.63 -21.40
C GLU A 30 8.91 -35.29 -20.71
N VAL A 31 8.30 -35.06 -19.54
CA VAL A 31 8.57 -33.89 -18.68
C VAL A 31 10.03 -33.87 -18.19
N ALA A 32 10.63 -35.03 -17.94
CA ALA A 32 12.02 -35.14 -17.48
C ALA A 32 13.07 -34.89 -18.59
N ARG A 33 12.68 -34.93 -19.87
CA ARG A 33 13.54 -34.63 -21.03
C ARG A 33 13.40 -33.20 -21.55
N ALA A 34 12.34 -32.50 -21.16
CA ALA A 34 12.14 -31.09 -21.53
C ALA A 34 13.17 -30.19 -20.81
N PRO A 35 13.77 -29.20 -21.49
CA PRO A 35 14.58 -28.19 -20.82
C PRO A 35 13.69 -27.43 -19.83
N ARG A 36 14.13 -27.33 -18.57
CA ARG A 36 13.39 -26.66 -17.48
C ARG A 36 13.00 -25.24 -17.88
N SER A 37 11.73 -25.01 -18.24
CA SER A 37 11.08 -23.72 -18.01
C SER A 37 10.60 -23.68 -16.56
N GLU A 38 10.86 -22.57 -15.89
CA GLU A 38 10.41 -22.31 -14.52
C GLU A 38 8.88 -22.48 -14.44
N PRO A 39 8.35 -23.11 -13.37
CA PRO A 39 6.92 -23.30 -13.25
C PRO A 39 6.25 -21.94 -13.06
N VAL A 40 5.45 -21.52 -14.04
CA VAL A 40 4.41 -20.51 -13.87
C VAL A 40 3.47 -21.05 -12.80
N ALA A 41 3.46 -20.39 -11.65
CA ALA A 41 2.47 -20.67 -10.62
C ALA A 41 1.09 -20.42 -11.23
N GLU A 42 0.20 -21.42 -11.15
CA GLU A 42 -1.22 -21.24 -11.44
C GLU A 42 -1.75 -20.18 -10.46
N GLU A 43 -1.97 -18.97 -10.96
CA GLU A 43 -2.73 -17.94 -10.27
C GLU A 43 -4.15 -18.46 -10.05
N ALA A 44 -4.40 -18.97 -8.85
CA ALA A 44 -5.74 -19.02 -8.30
C ALA A 44 -6.26 -17.58 -8.35
N SER A 45 -7.28 -17.34 -9.16
CA SER A 45 -8.00 -16.08 -9.24
C SER A 45 -8.57 -15.71 -7.86
N THR A 46 -7.79 -14.97 -7.08
CA THR A 46 -8.24 -14.31 -5.85
C THR A 46 -8.67 -12.90 -6.20
N SER A 47 -9.94 -12.65 -5.94
CA SER A 47 -10.63 -11.38 -6.06
C SER A 47 -9.78 -10.21 -5.57
N GLU A 48 -9.71 -9.16 -6.39
CA GLU A 48 -9.21 -7.82 -6.06
C GLU A 48 -7.81 -7.79 -5.45
N ASP A 49 -6.82 -8.06 -6.29
CA ASP A 49 -5.40 -7.82 -6.00
C ASP A 49 -5.14 -6.30 -6.00
N ASN A 50 -5.58 -5.63 -4.94
CA ASN A 50 -5.23 -4.24 -4.67
C ASN A 50 -3.81 -4.29 -4.09
N PRO A 51 -2.75 -3.90 -4.83
CA PRO A 51 -1.35 -4.11 -4.42
C PRO A 51 -1.00 -3.44 -3.09
N ASN A 52 -1.86 -2.54 -2.62
CA ASN A 52 -1.73 -1.81 -1.37
C ASN A 52 -2.23 -2.60 -0.14
N LEU A 53 -2.97 -3.71 -0.31
CA LEU A 53 -3.53 -4.48 0.82
C LEU A 53 -2.47 -5.19 1.67
N ASN A 54 -1.26 -5.40 1.14
CA ASN A 54 -0.13 -5.98 1.88
C ASN A 54 0.92 -4.93 2.29
N LYS A 55 0.65 -3.64 2.07
CA LYS A 55 1.56 -2.57 2.43
C LYS A 55 1.54 -2.38 3.95
N ILE A 56 2.73 -2.36 4.57
CA ILE A 56 2.87 -2.08 6.00
C ILE A 56 2.58 -0.60 6.20
N VAL A 57 1.52 -0.28 6.95
CA VAL A 57 1.21 1.10 7.35
C VAL A 57 1.84 1.35 8.70
N GLU A 58 2.71 2.34 8.78
CA GLU A 58 3.37 2.73 10.03
C GLU A 58 2.46 3.67 10.83
N ILE A 59 2.44 3.52 12.15
CA ILE A 59 1.79 4.47 13.06
C ILE A 59 2.90 5.34 13.65
N LEU A 60 2.84 6.65 13.42
CA LEU A 60 3.80 7.60 13.95
C LEU A 60 3.15 8.50 14.98
N ASP A 61 3.86 8.72 16.09
CA ASP A 61 3.43 9.65 17.14
C ASP A 61 3.70 11.11 16.75
N GLU A 62 4.74 11.34 15.93
CA GLU A 62 5.18 12.66 15.49
C GLU A 62 5.23 12.75 13.97
N VAL A 63 5.22 14.00 13.48
CA VAL A 63 5.29 14.31 12.05
C VAL A 63 6.62 13.80 11.48
N PRO A 64 6.61 13.04 10.36
CA PRO A 64 7.83 12.50 9.80
C PRO A 64 8.75 13.59 9.24
N ILE A 65 10.05 13.37 9.35
CA ILE A 65 11.10 14.26 8.83
C ILE A 65 11.19 14.16 7.29
N VAL A 66 10.82 13.01 6.73
CA VAL A 66 10.84 12.77 5.28
C VAL A 66 9.70 13.51 4.58
N PRO A 67 9.88 13.98 3.33
CA PRO A 67 8.80 14.61 2.58
C PRO A 67 7.58 13.71 2.43
N TYR A 68 6.41 14.25 2.75
CA TYR A 68 5.15 13.53 2.70
C TYR A 68 4.05 14.40 2.10
N GLU A 69 3.02 13.73 1.62
CA GLU A 69 1.76 14.32 1.19
C GLU A 69 0.68 13.87 2.19
N THR A 70 -0.05 14.83 2.73
CA THR A 70 -1.23 14.56 3.55
C THR A 70 -2.38 14.22 2.64
N MET A 71 -2.91 13.00 2.73
CA MET A 71 -4.00 12.57 1.85
C MET A 71 -5.35 13.03 2.38
N ASP A 72 -5.76 12.52 3.54
CA ASP A 72 -7.02 12.89 4.17
C ASP A 72 -7.12 12.36 5.61
N GLU A 73 -8.10 12.84 6.36
CA GLU A 73 -8.45 12.26 7.66
C GLU A 73 -9.31 11.01 7.49
N ILE A 74 -8.85 9.91 8.10
CA ILE A 74 -9.53 8.63 8.10
C ILE A 74 -10.26 8.45 9.42
N GLU A 75 -11.57 8.21 9.33
CA GLU A 75 -12.41 7.89 10.48
C GLU A 75 -12.95 6.47 10.39
N VAL A 76 -12.93 5.76 11.51
CA VAL A 76 -13.48 4.41 11.65
C VAL A 76 -14.31 4.34 12.92
N GLY A 77 -15.56 3.92 12.78
CA GLY A 77 -16.49 3.72 13.90
C GLY A 77 -16.72 2.24 14.19
N GLN A 78 -17.01 1.94 15.45
CA GLN A 78 -17.53 0.64 15.86
C GLN A 78 -19.07 0.66 15.85
N THR A 79 -19.72 -0.46 15.55
CA THR A 79 -21.18 -0.58 15.64
C THR A 79 -21.67 -0.41 17.08
N GLU A 80 -22.81 0.28 17.25
CA GLU A 80 -23.41 0.60 18.56
C GLU A 80 -23.79 -0.65 19.38
N ASP A 81 -23.97 -1.80 18.71
CA ASP A 81 -24.35 -3.07 19.34
C ASP A 81 -23.34 -3.60 20.37
N LYS A 82 -22.09 -3.12 20.36
CA LYS A 82 -21.05 -3.54 21.29
C LYS A 82 -21.02 -2.63 22.52
N PRO A 83 -21.19 -3.14 23.76
CA PRO A 83 -21.28 -2.31 24.95
C PRO A 83 -19.97 -1.63 25.34
N LYS A 84 -18.82 -2.10 24.85
CA LYS A 84 -17.49 -1.59 25.20
C LYS A 84 -16.69 -1.26 23.95
N VAL A 85 -15.90 -0.19 24.01
CA VAL A 85 -14.95 0.20 22.96
C VAL A 85 -13.89 -0.88 22.81
N ASN A 86 -13.74 -1.41 21.59
CA ASN A 86 -12.67 -2.34 21.26
C ASN A 86 -11.58 -1.63 20.46
N TRP A 87 -10.52 -1.20 21.14
CA TRP A 87 -9.43 -0.43 20.55
C TRP A 87 -8.65 -1.19 19.49
N ASP A 88 -8.51 -2.51 19.64
CA ASP A 88 -7.77 -3.35 18.71
C ASP A 88 -8.50 -3.48 17.38
N GLU A 89 -9.84 -3.63 17.43
CA GLU A 89 -10.69 -3.71 16.26
C GLU A 89 -10.73 -2.38 15.50
N LEU A 90 -10.83 -1.26 16.23
CA LEU A 90 -10.77 0.08 15.66
C LEU A 90 -9.41 0.36 15.02
N HIS A 91 -8.30 0.00 15.68
CA HIS A 91 -6.96 0.12 15.11
C HIS A 91 -6.80 -0.71 13.85
N PHE A 92 -7.21 -1.97 13.88
CA PHE A 92 -7.09 -2.85 12.71
C PHE A 92 -7.92 -2.32 11.53
N ALA A 93 -9.13 -1.87 11.78
CA ALA A 93 -9.99 -1.30 10.75
C ALA A 93 -9.45 0.05 10.21
N LEU A 94 -8.83 0.86 11.07
CA LEU A 94 -8.11 2.09 10.67
C LEU A 94 -6.94 1.77 9.74
N ILE A 95 -6.09 0.81 10.11
CA ILE A 95 -4.95 0.35 9.29
C ILE A 95 -5.45 -0.18 7.95
N LYS A 96 -6.49 -1.02 7.94
CA LYS A 96 -7.05 -1.57 6.71
C LYS A 96 -7.59 -0.48 5.79
N LYS A 97 -8.23 0.55 6.36
CA LYS A 97 -8.72 1.70 5.59
C LYS A 97 -7.56 2.52 5.02
N ALA A 98 -6.50 2.73 5.80
CA ALA A 98 -5.27 3.39 5.34
C ALA A 98 -4.61 2.64 4.18
N GLN A 99 -4.50 1.31 4.28
CA GLN A 99 -4.01 0.44 3.20
C GLN A 99 -4.86 0.56 1.94
N SER A 100 -6.18 0.58 2.06
CA SER A 100 -7.08 0.69 0.90
C SER A 100 -6.91 2.01 0.13
N ILE A 101 -6.48 3.07 0.82
CA ILE A 101 -6.23 4.40 0.24
C ILE A 101 -4.78 4.52 -0.28
N GLY A 102 -3.91 3.56 0.06
CA GLY A 102 -2.50 3.55 -0.34
C GLY A 102 -1.58 4.37 0.56
N ALA A 103 -2.05 4.75 1.75
CA ALA A 103 -1.25 5.47 2.73
C ALA A 103 -0.03 4.65 3.18
N ASP A 104 1.06 5.34 3.49
CA ASP A 104 2.28 4.76 4.05
C ASP A 104 2.29 4.82 5.57
N ALA A 105 1.75 5.91 6.13
CA ALA A 105 1.75 6.14 7.56
C ALA A 105 0.45 6.79 8.06
N LEU A 106 0.18 6.62 9.34
CA LEU A 106 -0.91 7.25 10.08
C LEU A 106 -0.35 8.06 11.24
N ILE A 107 -0.85 9.29 11.41
CA ILE A 107 -0.47 10.18 12.52
C ILE A 107 -1.70 10.73 13.22
N HIS A 108 -1.49 11.33 14.40
CA HIS A 108 -2.54 12.00 15.18
C HIS A 108 -3.77 11.12 15.41
N ILE A 109 -3.57 9.89 15.88
CA ILE A 109 -4.67 9.01 16.22
C ILE A 109 -5.43 9.58 17.43
N GLN A 110 -6.69 9.93 17.23
CA GLN A 110 -7.54 10.55 18.25
C GLN A 110 -8.93 9.89 18.25
N LEU A 111 -9.48 9.70 19.45
CA LEU A 111 -10.89 9.33 19.56
C LEU A 111 -11.74 10.58 19.27
N LYS A 112 -12.51 10.54 18.18
CA LYS A 112 -13.46 11.59 17.82
C LYS A 112 -14.85 11.24 18.37
N GLY A 113 -15.54 12.24 18.92
CA GLY A 113 -16.93 12.11 19.36
C GLY A 113 -17.14 11.85 20.85
N THR A 114 -18.35 11.44 21.20
CA THR A 114 -18.73 11.05 22.58
C THR A 114 -18.34 9.59 22.87
N ALA A 115 -18.30 9.20 24.15
CA ALA A 115 -18.00 7.82 24.56
C ALA A 115 -18.90 6.76 23.90
N ASP A 116 -20.07 7.17 23.41
CA ASP A 116 -21.04 6.32 22.72
C ASP A 116 -20.75 6.17 21.22
N GLN A 117 -20.12 7.18 20.58
CA GLN A 117 -19.86 7.18 19.14
C GLN A 117 -18.68 6.29 18.73
N LYS A 118 -17.72 6.05 19.64
CA LYS A 118 -16.62 5.07 19.47
C LYS A 118 -15.91 5.21 18.11
N VAL A 119 -15.64 6.44 17.69
CA VAL A 119 -14.96 6.74 16.42
C VAL A 119 -13.49 7.01 16.67
N LEU A 120 -12.63 6.30 15.95
CA LEU A 120 -11.19 6.55 15.90
C LEU A 120 -10.86 7.30 14.62
N GLY A 121 -10.27 8.48 14.75
CA GLY A 121 -9.78 9.31 13.66
C GLY A 121 -8.25 9.29 13.60
N ALA A 122 -7.69 9.37 12.40
CA ALA A 122 -6.26 9.56 12.19
C ALA A 122 -6.00 10.27 10.85
N THR A 123 -4.86 10.93 10.72
CA THR A 123 -4.45 11.56 9.47
C THR A 123 -3.58 10.59 8.67
N ALA A 124 -3.96 10.35 7.41
CA ALA A 124 -3.18 9.49 6.52
C ALA A 124 -2.11 10.27 5.76
N LEU A 125 -0.91 9.71 5.75
CA LEU A 125 0.26 10.25 5.07
C LEU A 125 0.73 9.30 3.98
N LYS A 126 1.17 9.87 2.86
CA LYS A 126 1.87 9.17 1.79
C LYS A 126 3.27 9.75 1.67
N TYR A 127 4.29 8.90 1.61
CA TYR A 127 5.66 9.37 1.43
C TYR A 127 5.89 9.78 -0.02
N LEU A 128 6.53 10.94 -0.20
CA LEU A 128 6.87 11.44 -1.53
C LEU A 128 8.22 10.89 -1.97
N THR A 129 8.28 10.41 -3.21
CA THR A 129 9.53 10.01 -3.84
C THR A 129 10.35 11.25 -4.24
N PRO A 130 11.68 11.13 -4.36
CA PRO A 130 12.52 12.26 -4.79
C PRO A 130 12.12 12.87 -6.14
N LYS A 131 11.53 12.06 -7.03
CA LYS A 131 11.02 12.52 -8.32
C LYS A 131 9.78 13.39 -8.17
N GLU A 132 8.80 12.94 -7.39
CA GLU A 132 7.58 13.72 -7.10
C GLU A 132 7.93 15.04 -6.40
N VAL A 133 8.87 15.02 -5.45
CA VAL A 133 9.36 16.24 -4.79
C VAL A 133 9.94 17.23 -5.81
N PHE A 134 10.73 16.76 -6.76
CA PHE A 134 11.32 17.61 -7.80
C PHE A 134 10.26 18.20 -8.73
N GLU A 135 9.26 17.40 -9.14
CA GLU A 135 8.16 17.86 -9.98
C GLU A 135 7.31 18.93 -9.29
N ILE A 136 7.00 18.74 -8.00
CA ILE A 136 6.28 19.74 -7.19
C ILE A 136 7.07 21.05 -7.09
N GLN A 137 8.38 20.97 -6.85
CA GLN A 137 9.24 22.15 -6.79
C GLN A 137 9.26 22.90 -8.13
N GLN A 138 9.35 22.18 -9.24
CA GLN A 138 9.33 22.78 -10.57
C GLN A 138 7.99 23.45 -10.88
N ALA A 139 6.87 22.78 -10.57
CA ALA A 139 5.54 23.34 -10.77
C ALA A 139 5.32 24.61 -9.92
N THR A 140 5.72 24.57 -8.65
CA THR A 140 5.58 25.71 -7.73
C THR A 140 6.42 26.90 -8.21
N ALA A 141 7.64 26.66 -8.69
CA ALA A 141 8.50 27.71 -9.21
C ALA A 141 7.93 28.38 -10.48
N LEU A 142 7.26 27.62 -11.34
CA LEU A 142 6.59 28.17 -12.53
C LEU A 142 5.37 29.01 -12.13
N ASP A 143 4.55 28.53 -11.20
CA ASP A 143 3.38 29.24 -10.66
C ASP A 143 3.78 30.57 -10.00
N GLU A 144 4.86 30.57 -9.21
CA GLU A 144 5.39 31.78 -8.58
C GLU A 144 5.91 32.78 -9.61
N ALA A 145 6.61 32.30 -10.65
CA ALA A 145 7.11 33.16 -11.73
C ALA A 145 5.96 33.80 -12.52
N GLU A 146 4.89 33.05 -12.80
CA GLU A 146 3.69 33.57 -13.47
C GLU A 146 2.96 34.59 -12.60
N LYS A 147 2.77 34.31 -11.31
CA LYS A 147 2.18 35.27 -10.36
C LYS A 147 3.01 36.55 -10.26
N ALA A 148 4.33 36.43 -10.14
CA ALA A 148 5.23 37.57 -10.08
C ALA A 148 5.17 38.41 -11.37
N TYR A 149 5.10 37.74 -12.53
CA TYR A 149 4.94 38.41 -13.82
C TYR A 149 3.63 39.19 -13.91
N HIS A 150 2.51 38.58 -13.51
CA HIS A 150 1.21 39.25 -13.49
C HIS A 150 1.17 40.43 -12.52
N GLN A 151 1.79 40.28 -11.35
CA GLN A 151 1.87 41.34 -10.36
C GLN A 151 2.72 42.51 -10.88
N ALA A 152 3.88 42.23 -11.49
CA ALA A 152 4.71 43.26 -12.12
C ALA A 152 4.01 43.97 -13.29
N GLN A 153 3.22 43.25 -14.10
CA GLN A 153 2.41 43.88 -15.14
C GLN A 153 1.31 44.79 -14.57
N LYS A 154 0.69 44.38 -13.46
CA LYS A 154 -0.32 45.18 -12.77
C LYS A 154 0.30 46.47 -12.19
N GLU A 155 1.43 46.36 -11.51
CA GLU A 155 2.14 47.51 -10.96
C GLU A 155 2.52 48.53 -12.04
N ARG A 156 3.02 48.07 -13.20
CA ARG A 156 3.29 48.97 -14.34
C ARG A 156 2.05 49.69 -14.86
N ARG A 157 0.90 49.00 -14.92
CA ARG A 157 -0.37 49.63 -15.31
C ARG A 157 -0.86 50.64 -14.29
N ASP A 158 -0.68 50.35 -13.01
CA ASP A 158 -1.07 51.23 -11.91
C ASP A 158 -0.15 52.48 -11.85
N GLU A 159 1.14 52.35 -12.15
CA GLU A 159 2.08 53.48 -12.33
C GLU A 159 1.71 54.38 -13.53
N ASP A 160 1.37 53.79 -14.68
CA ASP A 160 0.94 54.55 -15.87
C ASP A 160 -0.46 55.19 -15.70
N THR A 161 -1.29 54.68 -14.79
CA THR A 161 -2.65 55.18 -14.52
C THR A 161 -2.71 56.13 -13.33
N ALA A 162 -1.64 56.26 -12.55
CA ALA A 162 -1.56 57.25 -11.48
C ALA A 162 -1.64 58.66 -12.10
N PRO A 163 -2.64 59.49 -11.73
CA PRO A 163 -2.72 60.85 -12.24
C PRO A 163 -1.46 61.58 -11.77
N GLY A 164 -0.63 61.99 -12.72
CA GLY A 164 0.57 62.77 -12.43
C GLY A 164 0.21 63.90 -11.49
N ILE A 165 0.84 63.93 -10.32
CA ILE A 165 0.68 64.99 -9.33
C ILE A 165 1.33 66.22 -9.97
N GLY A 166 0.56 66.96 -10.76
CA GLY A 166 0.88 68.28 -11.29
C GLY A 166 0.72 69.35 -10.24
#